data_AF-A0A093C3Z5-F1
#
_entry.id   AF-A0A093C3Z5-F1
#
_cell.length_a   1.000
_cell.length_b   1.000
_cell.length_c   1.000
_cell.angle_alpha   90.00
_cell.angle_beta   90.00
_cell.angle_gamma   90.00
#
_symmetry.space_group_name_H-M   'P 1'
#
loop_
_entity.id
_entity.type
_entity.pdbx_description
1 polymer ?
#
loop_
_entity_poly.entity_id
_entity_poly.type
_entity_poly.pdbx_seq_one_letter_code
_entity_poly.pdbx_strand_id
1 'polypeptide(L)'
;RSILQVLNRNTGAWSCICYDHFNLVLAKAACEQMGYRSNPIFRAVEAGEGQPLPPREVMLSNGSLQVPKLGRKCLSGSVVSLFCSKDCGESTRAPRVLGGSAAAIQAWPWQVSLQYRKEHICGGSIIDPGWVLTAAHCFKNNPVIRSWRVKAGSHLLSGTATLAVEKVFLAKVTPASPKDNDIALVKLRSPLRVSDSSKPICLPYFDEELVPGTSLWVIGSVSHAGKLSETLQQAEVELVDKESCNLAAYHGEVTEKMLCAGLAQGGVDTCQ
;
A
#
# COMPACT_ATOMS: atom_id res chain seq x y z
N ARG A 1 -1.12 -7.00 14.61
CA ARG A 1 0.00 -6.74 15.55
C ARG A 1 0.85 -5.66 14.87
N SER A 2 1.16 -4.53 15.51
CA SER A 2 1.82 -3.39 14.83
C SER A 2 3.22 -3.19 15.39
N ILE A 3 4.01 -4.26 15.51
CA ILE A 3 5.32 -4.24 16.16
C ILE A 3 6.32 -3.53 15.26
N LEU A 4 6.96 -2.48 15.76
CA LEU A 4 7.99 -1.76 15.04
C LEU A 4 9.25 -2.62 14.93
N GLN A 5 9.71 -2.80 13.71
CA GLN A 5 11.00 -3.41 13.41
C GLN A 5 11.88 -2.47 12.58
N VAL A 6 13.19 -2.60 12.77
CA VAL A 6 14.18 -1.84 12.00
C VAL A 6 15.18 -2.81 11.37
N LEU A 7 15.41 -2.63 10.06
CA LEU A 7 16.40 -3.36 9.29
C LEU A 7 17.79 -2.74 9.48
N ASN A 8 18.74 -3.53 9.99
CA ASN A 8 20.13 -3.17 9.92
C ASN A 8 20.68 -3.43 8.52
N ARG A 9 20.88 -2.37 7.73
CA ARG A 9 21.35 -2.47 6.33
C ARG A 9 22.73 -3.09 6.17
N ASN A 10 23.57 -3.07 7.21
CA ASN A 10 24.91 -3.65 7.13
C ASN A 10 24.89 -5.18 7.32
N THR A 11 23.96 -5.68 8.14
CA THR A 11 23.88 -7.11 8.46
C THR A 11 22.71 -7.81 7.78
N GLY A 12 21.76 -7.06 7.19
CA GLY A 12 20.52 -7.60 6.65
C GLY A 12 19.53 -8.10 7.72
N ALA A 13 19.84 -7.92 9.01
CA ALA A 13 19.04 -8.46 10.10
C ALA A 13 17.96 -7.47 10.56
N TRP A 14 16.76 -7.98 10.78
CA TRP A 14 15.65 -7.26 11.42
C TRP A 14 15.75 -7.35 12.94
N SER A 15 15.29 -6.32 13.64
CA SER A 15 15.21 -6.30 15.10
C SER A 15 13.93 -5.61 15.55
N CYS A 16 13.27 -6.19 16.56
CA CYS A 16 12.15 -5.53 17.24
C CYS A 16 12.67 -4.41 18.14
N ILE A 17 11.89 -3.33 18.26
CA ILE A 17 12.33 -2.15 18.98
C ILE A 17 11.88 -2.18 20.44
N CYS A 18 12.83 -1.99 21.35
CA CYS A 18 12.59 -1.90 22.78
C CYS A 18 11.76 -0.67 23.15
N TYR A 19 10.83 -0.84 24.09
CA TYR A 19 9.94 0.24 24.54
C TYR A 19 10.58 1.23 25.53
N ASP A 20 11.52 0.81 26.37
CA ASP A 20 12.00 1.55 27.57
C ASP A 20 12.38 3.01 27.34
N HIS A 21 13.04 3.32 26.23
CA HIS A 21 13.48 4.68 25.88
C HIS A 21 12.87 5.16 24.57
N PHE A 22 11.83 4.47 24.08
CA PHE A 22 11.12 4.87 22.88
C PHE A 22 10.19 6.04 23.19
N ASN A 23 10.26 7.08 22.35
CA ASN A 23 9.57 8.33 22.59
C ASN A 23 8.94 8.87 21.30
N LEU A 24 8.18 9.96 21.42
CA LEU A 24 7.45 10.55 20.29
C LEU A 24 8.37 11.03 19.15
N VAL A 25 9.62 11.44 19.44
CA VAL A 25 10.58 11.85 18.41
C VAL A 25 10.97 10.64 17.55
N LEU A 26 11.27 9.51 18.19
CA LEU A 26 11.57 8.25 17.51
C LEU A 26 10.34 7.72 16.75
N ALA A 27 9.15 7.80 17.35
CA ALA A 27 7.90 7.42 16.71
C ALA A 27 7.63 8.23 15.44
N LYS A 28 7.78 9.56 15.50
CA LYS A 28 7.61 10.45 14.35
C LYS A 28 8.61 10.15 13.25
N ALA A 29 9.89 10.03 13.60
CA ALA A 29 10.92 9.70 12.62
C ALA A 29 10.69 8.33 11.96
N ALA A 30 10.18 7.33 12.70
CA ALA A 30 9.84 6.02 12.15
C ALA A 30 8.68 6.13 11.15
N CYS A 31 7.63 6.86 11.52
CA CYS A 31 6.48 7.09 10.66
C CYS A 31 6.81 7.93 9.42
N GLU A 32 7.64 8.96 9.56
CA GLU A 32 8.15 9.76 8.44
C GLU A 32 8.99 8.92 7.46
N GLN A 33 9.81 8.00 7.96
CA GLN A 33 10.53 7.04 7.12
C GLN A 33 9.61 6.07 6.38
N MET A 34 8.47 5.71 6.98
CA MET A 34 7.41 4.93 6.35
C MET A 34 6.49 5.78 5.44
N GLY A 35 6.73 7.09 5.34
CA GLY A 35 6.00 8.01 4.46
C GLY A 35 4.81 8.72 5.10
N TYR A 36 4.53 8.48 6.38
CA TYR A 36 3.44 9.11 7.11
C TYR A 36 3.82 10.48 7.67
N ARG A 37 2.86 11.41 7.69
CA ARG A 37 3.01 12.75 8.31
C ARG A 37 2.06 12.99 9.48
N SER A 38 1.26 11.98 9.83
CA SER A 38 0.32 11.99 10.94
C SER A 38 1.02 11.89 12.30
N ASN A 39 0.33 12.29 13.37
CA ASN A 39 0.83 12.13 14.73
C ASN A 39 0.74 10.65 15.13
N PRO A 40 1.87 9.98 15.40
CA PRO A 40 1.87 8.56 15.68
C PRO A 40 1.45 8.28 17.13
N ILE A 41 0.93 7.08 17.34
CA ILE A 41 0.64 6.53 18.66
C ILE A 41 1.46 5.27 18.82
N PHE A 42 2.03 5.10 20.00
CA PHE A 42 2.78 3.89 20.31
C PHE A 42 2.47 3.41 21.72
N ARG A 43 2.61 2.10 21.93
CA ARG A 43 2.39 1.43 23.22
C ARG A 43 3.33 0.25 23.39
N ALA A 44 3.58 -0.12 24.64
CA ALA A 44 4.28 -1.35 24.99
C ALA A 44 3.39 -2.56 24.67
N VAL A 45 3.97 -3.57 24.05
CA VAL A 45 3.36 -4.90 23.89
C VAL A 45 4.41 -5.97 24.18
N GLU A 46 3.96 -7.16 24.58
CA GLU A 46 4.86 -8.31 24.77
C GLU A 46 5.39 -8.82 23.42
N ALA A 47 6.64 -9.27 23.40
CA ALA A 47 7.22 -9.96 22.26
C ALA A 47 6.50 -11.31 22.07
N GLY A 48 6.05 -11.61 20.86
CA GLY A 48 5.30 -12.83 20.58
C GLY A 48 6.17 -14.09 20.58
N GLU A 49 5.56 -15.24 20.88
CA GLU A 49 6.21 -16.55 20.71
C GLU A 49 6.66 -16.72 19.24
N GLY A 50 7.98 -16.87 19.02
CA GLY A 50 8.58 -16.97 17.69
C GLY A 50 9.54 -15.84 17.29
N GLN A 51 9.69 -14.78 18.11
CA GLN A 51 10.65 -13.70 17.82
C GLN A 51 12.09 -14.07 18.27
N PRO A 52 13.08 -14.21 17.35
CA PRO A 52 14.34 -14.90 17.69
C PRO A 52 15.38 -14.07 18.48
N LEU A 53 15.12 -12.82 18.84
CA LEU A 53 16.15 -11.92 19.39
C LEU A 53 15.61 -10.97 20.46
N PRO A 54 16.42 -10.61 21.48
CA PRO A 54 16.04 -9.61 22.47
C PRO A 54 15.77 -8.27 21.78
N PRO A 55 14.72 -7.51 22.19
CA PRO A 55 14.43 -6.20 21.64
C PRO A 55 15.63 -5.27 21.74
N ARG A 56 15.86 -4.49 20.70
CA ARG A 56 16.97 -3.55 20.63
C ARG A 56 16.50 -2.11 20.73
N GLU A 57 17.27 -1.29 21.42
CA GLU A 57 17.07 0.15 21.37
C GLU A 57 17.38 0.71 19.99
N VAL A 58 16.81 1.87 19.69
CA VAL A 58 17.07 2.62 18.47
C VAL A 58 17.50 4.03 18.81
N MET A 59 18.31 4.58 17.93
CA MET A 59 18.68 5.99 17.96
C MET A 59 18.34 6.65 16.64
N LEU A 60 18.07 7.95 16.70
CA LEU A 60 17.91 8.77 15.51
C LEU A 60 19.29 9.22 15.03
N SER A 61 19.62 8.92 13.78
CA SER A 61 20.85 9.37 13.14
C SER A 61 20.54 9.84 11.72
N ASN A 62 20.84 11.11 11.42
CA ASN A 62 20.51 11.78 10.16
C ASN A 62 19.03 11.63 9.75
N GLY A 63 18.12 11.75 10.73
CA GLY A 63 16.67 11.60 10.49
C GLY A 63 16.20 10.17 10.24
N SER A 64 17.07 9.17 10.32
CA SER A 64 16.73 7.75 10.16
C SER A 64 16.90 6.97 11.46
N LEU A 65 16.04 5.96 11.69
CA LEU A 65 16.18 5.08 12.85
C LEU A 65 17.31 4.09 12.57
N GLN A 66 18.23 3.98 13.52
CA GLN A 66 19.33 3.04 13.43
C GLN A 66 19.44 2.24 14.72
N VAL A 67 19.73 0.95 14.56
CA VAL A 67 20.04 0.06 15.68
C VAL A 67 21.53 0.22 15.99
N PRO A 68 21.91 0.75 17.16
CA PRO A 68 23.32 0.90 17.53
C PRO A 68 23.98 -0.49 17.66
N LYS A 69 25.27 -0.56 17.29
CA LYS A 69 26.07 -1.80 17.44
C LYS A 69 26.18 -2.21 18.92
N LEU A 70 26.38 -1.23 19.80
CA LEU A 70 26.41 -1.38 21.24
C LEU A 70 25.19 -0.65 21.81
N GLY A 71 24.07 -1.37 21.93
CA GLY A 71 22.84 -0.86 22.54
C GLY A 71 22.74 -1.27 24.01
N ARG A 72 21.95 -0.54 24.81
CA ARG A 72 21.58 -1.01 26.14
C ARG A 72 20.66 -2.23 26.03
N LYS A 73 20.61 -3.03 27.08
CA LYS A 73 19.65 -4.14 27.17
C LYS A 73 18.25 -3.56 27.37
N CYS A 74 17.26 -4.15 26.71
CA CYS A 74 15.85 -3.87 26.99
C CYS A 74 15.48 -4.50 28.33
N LEU A 75 15.26 -3.68 29.36
CA LEU A 75 15.02 -4.14 30.72
C LEU A 75 13.59 -4.66 30.89
N SER A 76 12.62 -4.01 30.25
CA SER A 76 11.22 -4.46 30.30
C SER A 76 10.94 -5.71 29.46
N GLY A 77 11.80 -6.02 28.48
CA GLY A 77 11.50 -7.01 27.44
C GLY A 77 10.33 -6.64 26.51
N SER A 78 9.71 -5.47 26.71
CA SER A 78 8.56 -5.02 25.92
C SER A 78 9.00 -4.41 24.61
N VAL A 79 8.21 -4.65 23.55
CA VAL A 79 8.44 -4.09 22.23
C VAL A 79 7.47 -2.96 21.92
N VAL A 80 7.85 -2.12 20.98
CA VAL A 80 7.03 -0.98 20.53
C VAL A 80 5.98 -1.48 19.53
N SER A 81 4.70 -1.29 19.87
CA SER A 81 3.63 -1.29 18.88
C SER A 81 3.42 0.15 18.39
N LEU A 82 3.59 0.42 17.10
CA LEU A 82 3.51 1.76 16.49
C LEU A 82 2.35 1.85 15.49
N PHE A 83 1.56 2.91 15.61
CA PHE A 83 0.47 3.28 14.71
C PHE A 83 0.79 4.65 14.12
N CYS A 84 1.12 4.69 12.83
CA CYS A 84 1.53 5.93 12.19
C CYS A 84 0.37 6.81 11.77
N SER A 85 -0.76 6.21 11.37
CA SER A 85 -2.00 6.91 11.07
C SER A 85 -3.16 6.25 11.81
N LYS A 86 -4.08 7.06 12.33
CA LYS A 86 -5.36 6.58 12.89
C LYS A 86 -6.48 6.56 11.86
N ASP A 87 -6.36 7.38 10.82
CA ASP A 87 -7.48 7.72 9.92
C ASP A 87 -7.23 7.12 8.53
N CYS A 88 -6.99 5.80 8.46
CA CYS A 88 -6.85 5.05 7.21
C CYS A 88 -7.78 3.83 7.18
N GLY A 89 -8.14 3.37 5.98
CA GLY A 89 -8.96 2.17 5.80
C GLY A 89 -10.42 2.31 6.26
N GLU A 90 -10.86 3.51 6.62
CA GLU A 90 -12.25 3.79 6.97
C GLU A 90 -13.09 4.00 5.71
N SER A 91 -14.16 3.21 5.56
CA SER A 91 -15.14 3.38 4.49
C SER A 91 -16.56 3.09 4.95
N THR A 92 -17.55 3.63 4.22
CA THR A 92 -18.94 3.22 4.41
C THR A 92 -19.11 1.82 3.81
N ARG A 93 -19.42 0.81 4.64
CA ARG A 93 -19.55 -0.60 4.17
C ARG A 93 -20.58 -0.68 3.02
N ALA A 94 -20.11 -1.06 1.83
CA ALA A 94 -20.99 -1.46 0.73
C ALA A 94 -21.55 -2.87 0.99
N PRO A 95 -22.78 -3.18 0.52
CA PRO A 95 -23.31 -4.54 0.56
C PRO A 95 -22.43 -5.51 -0.26
N ARG A 96 -22.38 -6.77 0.18
CA ARG A 96 -21.63 -7.85 -0.47
C ARG A 96 -22.28 -8.19 -1.83
N VAL A 97 -21.53 -8.09 -2.92
CA VAL A 97 -21.99 -8.41 -4.27
C VAL A 97 -20.90 -9.21 -5.00
N LEU A 98 -21.26 -10.41 -5.48
CA LEU A 98 -20.40 -11.29 -6.28
C LEU A 98 -20.55 -10.93 -7.76
N GLY A 99 -19.44 -10.87 -8.50
CA GLY A 99 -19.41 -10.40 -9.89
C GLY A 99 -19.33 -8.88 -9.99
N GLY A 100 -18.47 -8.38 -10.88
CA GLY A 100 -18.19 -6.95 -11.03
C GLY A 100 -19.46 -6.09 -11.05
N SER A 101 -19.53 -5.08 -10.17
CA SER A 101 -20.69 -4.20 -10.03
C SER A 101 -20.27 -2.74 -9.85
N ALA A 102 -21.19 -1.80 -10.08
CA ALA A 102 -20.92 -0.39 -9.87
C ALA A 102 -20.56 -0.11 -8.40
N ALA A 103 -19.46 0.60 -8.19
CA ALA A 103 -18.92 0.94 -6.90
C ALA A 103 -19.22 2.40 -6.53
N ALA A 104 -19.70 2.63 -5.32
CA ALA A 104 -19.77 3.97 -4.75
C ALA A 104 -18.38 4.40 -4.29
N ILE A 105 -17.98 5.65 -4.58
CA ILE A 105 -16.66 6.14 -4.17
C ILE A 105 -16.51 6.19 -2.64
N GLN A 106 -17.60 6.34 -1.89
CA GLN A 106 -17.59 6.34 -0.42
C GLN A 106 -17.28 4.95 0.18
N ALA A 107 -17.51 3.87 -0.58
CA ALA A 107 -17.13 2.52 -0.19
C ALA A 107 -15.62 2.26 -0.37
N TRP A 108 -14.99 2.98 -1.30
CA TRP A 108 -13.58 2.85 -1.66
C TRP A 108 -12.93 4.23 -1.78
N PRO A 109 -12.91 5.04 -0.71
CA PRO A 109 -12.54 6.46 -0.78
C PRO A 109 -11.06 6.67 -1.10
N TRP A 110 -10.25 5.62 -1.04
CA TRP A 110 -8.85 5.63 -1.46
C TRP A 110 -8.67 5.47 -2.97
N GLN A 111 -9.68 4.98 -3.70
CA GLN A 111 -9.56 4.74 -5.13
C GLN A 111 -9.36 6.05 -5.89
N VAL A 112 -8.38 6.07 -6.80
CA VAL A 112 -8.18 7.18 -7.73
C VAL A 112 -8.06 6.70 -9.17
N SER A 113 -8.30 7.63 -10.08
CA SER A 113 -8.02 7.50 -11.51
C SER A 113 -6.81 8.36 -11.86
N LEU A 114 -5.77 7.71 -12.37
CA LEU A 114 -4.57 8.38 -12.90
C LEU A 114 -4.81 8.68 -14.38
N GLN A 115 -4.82 9.97 -14.69
CA GLN A 115 -5.14 10.45 -16.02
C GLN A 115 -3.94 11.12 -16.69
N TYR A 116 -3.66 10.74 -17.93
CA TYR A 116 -2.66 11.39 -18.77
C TYR A 116 -3.36 12.09 -19.91
N ARG A 117 -3.11 13.40 -20.08
CA ARG A 117 -3.78 14.22 -21.11
C ARG A 117 -5.32 14.11 -21.10
N LYS A 118 -5.91 14.00 -19.90
CA LYS A 118 -7.35 13.84 -19.61
C LYS A 118 -7.94 12.46 -19.91
N GLU A 119 -7.13 11.49 -20.28
CA GLU A 119 -7.57 10.10 -20.49
C GLU A 119 -7.15 9.24 -19.30
N HIS A 120 -8.02 8.33 -18.86
CA HIS A 120 -7.69 7.35 -17.83
C HIS A 120 -6.63 6.38 -18.34
N ILE A 121 -5.58 6.18 -17.56
CA ILE A 121 -4.51 5.21 -17.86
C ILE A 121 -4.50 4.08 -16.83
N CYS A 122 -4.54 4.42 -15.54
CA CYS A 122 -4.40 3.46 -14.46
C CYS A 122 -5.24 3.84 -13.23
N GLY A 123 -5.46 2.85 -12.37
CA GLY A 123 -5.91 3.07 -11.00
C GLY A 123 -4.76 3.47 -10.05
N GLY A 124 -5.13 3.83 -8.83
CA GLY A 124 -4.21 4.00 -7.71
C GLY A 124 -4.95 4.10 -6.40
N SER A 125 -4.21 4.09 -5.29
CA SER A 125 -4.74 4.17 -3.94
C SER A 125 -4.14 5.35 -3.19
N ILE A 126 -4.97 6.19 -2.58
CA ILE A 126 -4.52 7.21 -1.63
C ILE A 126 -3.95 6.48 -0.41
N ILE A 127 -2.71 6.78 -0.05
CA ILE A 127 -2.05 6.25 1.16
C ILE A 127 -1.77 7.34 2.20
N ASP A 128 -1.80 8.60 1.76
CA ASP A 128 -1.70 9.81 2.59
C ASP A 128 -2.30 11.00 1.79
N PRO A 129 -2.77 12.09 2.41
CA PRO A 129 -3.34 13.22 1.66
C PRO A 129 -2.45 13.78 0.54
N GLY A 130 -1.12 13.63 0.64
CA GLY A 130 -0.18 14.04 -0.41
C GLY A 130 0.27 12.95 -1.38
N TRP A 131 -0.14 11.70 -1.18
CA TRP A 131 0.49 10.52 -1.82
C TRP A 131 -0.51 9.50 -2.34
N VAL A 132 -0.23 9.02 -3.55
CA VAL A 132 -0.94 7.90 -4.18
C VAL A 132 0.06 6.78 -4.50
N LEU A 133 -0.31 5.56 -4.14
CA LEU A 133 0.35 4.32 -4.52
C LEU A 133 -0.25 3.77 -5.82
N THR A 134 0.59 3.30 -6.74
CA THR A 134 0.17 2.73 -8.02
C THR A 134 1.27 1.83 -8.59
N ALA A 135 1.12 1.36 -9.83
CA ALA A 135 2.10 0.54 -10.53
C ALA A 135 3.12 1.39 -11.31
N ALA A 136 4.35 0.89 -11.43
CA ALA A 136 5.40 1.57 -12.17
C ALA A 136 5.15 1.53 -13.70
N HIS A 137 4.52 0.46 -14.20
CA HIS A 137 4.26 0.31 -15.63
C HIS A 137 3.35 1.41 -16.20
N CYS A 138 2.49 2.03 -15.39
CA CYS A 138 1.59 3.12 -15.78
C CYS A 138 2.33 4.32 -16.42
N PHE A 139 3.61 4.50 -16.08
CA PHE A 139 4.41 5.65 -16.51
C PHE A 139 5.37 5.36 -17.66
N LYS A 140 5.49 4.09 -18.11
CA LYS A 140 6.46 3.67 -19.14
C LYS A 140 6.31 4.45 -20.45
N ASN A 141 5.08 4.64 -20.92
CA ASN A 141 4.78 5.30 -22.20
C ASN A 141 4.36 6.77 -22.06
N ASN A 142 4.32 7.29 -20.83
CA ASN A 142 3.73 8.59 -20.52
C ASN A 142 4.69 9.43 -19.65
N PRO A 143 5.86 9.85 -20.16
CA PRO A 143 6.94 10.40 -19.35
C PRO A 143 6.71 11.86 -18.88
N VAL A 144 5.76 12.59 -19.48
CA VAL A 144 5.58 14.03 -19.23
C VAL A 144 4.74 14.26 -17.98
N ILE A 145 5.40 14.43 -16.83
CA ILE A 145 4.74 14.60 -15.50
C ILE A 145 3.68 15.71 -15.49
N ARG A 146 3.92 16.86 -16.13
CA ARG A 146 2.95 17.97 -16.19
C ARG A 146 1.62 17.61 -16.85
N SER A 147 1.57 16.54 -17.63
CA SER A 147 0.38 16.03 -18.31
C SER A 147 -0.42 15.03 -17.47
N TRP A 148 0.13 14.60 -16.33
CA TRP A 148 -0.54 13.71 -15.39
C TRP A 148 -1.45 14.47 -14.42
N ARG A 149 -2.59 13.87 -14.13
CA ARG A 149 -3.58 14.33 -13.16
C ARG A 149 -4.08 13.16 -12.33
N VAL A 150 -4.44 13.43 -11.08
CA VAL A 150 -5.09 12.46 -10.20
C VAL A 150 -6.52 12.89 -10.00
N LYS A 151 -7.46 11.99 -10.25
CA LYS A 151 -8.86 12.19 -9.94
C LYS A 151 -9.25 11.31 -8.75
N ALA A 152 -9.71 11.96 -7.69
CA ALA A 152 -10.17 11.34 -6.44
C ALA A 152 -11.59 11.82 -6.13
N GLY A 153 -12.31 11.12 -5.25
CA GLY A 153 -13.61 11.59 -4.78
C GLY A 153 -14.77 11.46 -5.77
N SER A 154 -14.58 10.71 -6.86
CA SER A 154 -15.59 10.51 -7.89
C SER A 154 -15.64 9.04 -8.29
N HIS A 155 -16.85 8.51 -8.47
CA HIS A 155 -17.07 7.21 -9.12
C HIS A 155 -17.13 7.33 -10.65
N LEU A 156 -17.06 8.54 -11.22
CA LEU A 156 -17.02 8.80 -12.66
C LEU A 156 -15.62 9.18 -13.13
N LEU A 157 -15.22 8.69 -14.31
CA LEU A 157 -13.98 9.08 -14.97
C LEU A 157 -14.06 10.51 -15.54
N SER A 158 -15.21 10.91 -16.07
CA SER A 158 -15.50 12.22 -16.65
C SER A 158 -15.72 13.32 -15.61
N GLY A 159 -15.31 14.55 -15.94
CA GLY A 159 -15.39 15.73 -15.06
C GLY A 159 -14.04 16.43 -14.93
N THR A 160 -14.06 17.66 -14.44
CA THR A 160 -12.91 18.59 -14.49
C THR A 160 -12.10 18.67 -13.20
N ALA A 161 -12.69 18.28 -12.06
CA ALA A 161 -12.02 18.30 -10.77
C ALA A 161 -10.90 17.24 -10.73
N THR A 162 -9.66 17.71 -10.81
CA THR A 162 -8.46 16.88 -10.75
C THR A 162 -7.35 17.57 -9.97
N LEU A 163 -6.42 16.78 -9.45
CA LEU A 163 -5.26 17.21 -8.69
C LEU A 163 -4.01 17.14 -9.56
N ALA A 164 -3.13 18.13 -9.45
CA ALA A 164 -1.88 18.16 -10.19
C ALA A 164 -0.83 17.24 -9.53
N VAL A 165 -0.08 16.51 -10.37
CA VAL A 165 1.07 15.71 -9.94
C VAL A 165 2.32 16.60 -9.85
N GLU A 166 3.03 16.51 -8.74
CA GLU A 166 4.34 17.16 -8.53
C GLU A 166 5.46 16.29 -9.07
N LYS A 167 5.47 15.01 -8.67
CA LYS A 167 6.55 14.07 -8.96
C LYS A 167 6.04 12.63 -8.92
N VAL A 168 6.70 11.75 -9.69
CA VAL A 168 6.50 10.31 -9.66
C VAL A 168 7.82 9.65 -9.28
N PHE A 169 7.75 8.67 -8.38
CA PHE A 169 8.87 7.86 -7.92
C PHE A 169 8.62 6.43 -8.35
N LEU A 170 9.48 5.91 -9.23
CA LEU A 170 9.41 4.54 -9.71
C LEU A 170 10.35 3.67 -8.89
N ALA A 171 9.90 2.49 -8.47
CA ALA A 171 10.79 1.51 -7.88
C ALA A 171 11.85 1.06 -8.89
N LYS A 172 13.03 0.70 -8.38
CA LYS A 172 14.14 0.24 -9.22
C LYS A 172 13.85 -1.18 -9.71
N VAL A 173 13.85 -1.36 -11.02
CA VAL A 173 13.70 -2.67 -11.66
C VAL A 173 15.08 -3.31 -11.85
N THR A 174 15.17 -4.61 -11.60
CA THR A 174 16.35 -5.43 -11.86
C THR A 174 16.20 -6.17 -13.19
N PRO A 175 17.22 -6.21 -14.07
CA PRO A 175 17.10 -6.91 -15.36
C PRO A 175 16.75 -8.40 -15.24
N ALA A 176 17.20 -9.05 -14.16
CA ALA A 176 16.92 -10.45 -13.88
C ALA A 176 15.44 -10.75 -13.59
N SER A 177 14.67 -9.75 -13.15
CA SER A 177 13.25 -9.88 -12.83
C SER A 177 12.49 -8.60 -13.22
N PRO A 178 12.24 -8.38 -14.53
CA PRO A 178 11.74 -7.11 -15.04
C PRO A 178 10.30 -6.81 -14.64
N LYS A 179 9.55 -7.84 -14.21
CA LYS A 179 8.19 -7.73 -13.68
C LYS A 179 8.18 -7.50 -12.16
N ASP A 180 9.28 -7.76 -11.46
CA ASP A 180 9.37 -7.48 -10.03
C ASP A 180 9.36 -5.96 -9.76
N ASN A 181 8.84 -5.60 -8.60
CA ASN A 181 8.79 -4.22 -8.10
C ASN A 181 8.00 -3.29 -9.03
N ASP A 182 6.87 -3.76 -9.57
CA ASP A 182 5.93 -2.93 -10.34
C ASP A 182 5.11 -2.00 -9.42
N ILE A 183 5.82 -1.09 -8.75
CA ILE A 183 5.28 -0.21 -7.72
C ILE A 183 5.86 1.20 -7.88
N ALA A 184 5.00 2.20 -7.74
CA ALA A 184 5.34 3.60 -7.85
C ALA A 184 4.56 4.46 -6.86
N LEU A 185 5.17 5.58 -6.48
CA LEU A 185 4.55 6.61 -5.66
C LEU A 185 4.34 7.89 -6.48
N VAL A 186 3.15 8.43 -6.43
CA VAL A 186 2.78 9.71 -7.02
C VAL A 186 2.63 10.73 -5.91
N LYS A 187 3.43 11.80 -5.98
CA LYS A 187 3.34 12.94 -5.07
C LYS A 187 2.45 14.02 -5.68
N LEU A 188 1.42 14.41 -4.96
CA LEU A 188 0.51 15.50 -5.35
C LEU A 188 1.16 16.86 -5.10
N ARG A 189 0.91 17.83 -5.98
CA ARG A 189 1.38 19.22 -5.81
C ARG A 189 0.73 19.93 -4.62
N SER A 190 -0.49 19.54 -4.29
CA SER A 190 -1.21 20.02 -3.11
C SER A 190 -1.92 18.84 -2.47
N PRO A 191 -1.89 18.70 -1.13
CA PRO A 191 -2.61 17.63 -0.47
C PRO A 191 -4.11 17.68 -0.80
N LEU A 192 -4.71 16.50 -0.97
CA LEU A 192 -6.16 16.38 -1.09
C LEU A 192 -6.85 16.74 0.23
N ARG A 193 -8.11 17.16 0.13
CA ARG A 193 -8.96 17.37 1.30
C ARG A 193 -9.61 16.05 1.69
N VAL A 194 -9.35 15.60 2.92
CA VAL A 194 -9.95 14.38 3.46
C VAL A 194 -11.46 14.57 3.60
N SER A 195 -12.24 13.62 3.09
CA SER A 195 -13.71 13.60 3.11
C SER A 195 -14.22 12.17 2.98
N ASP A 196 -15.52 11.91 3.14
CA ASP A 196 -16.08 10.54 3.02
C ASP A 196 -15.89 9.89 1.64
N SER A 197 -15.57 10.66 0.61
CA SER A 197 -15.22 10.16 -0.73
C SER A 197 -13.72 10.16 -1.02
N SER A 198 -12.86 10.66 -0.11
CA SER A 198 -11.42 10.78 -0.33
C SER A 198 -10.67 10.63 0.98
N LYS A 199 -10.23 9.40 1.29
CA LYS A 199 -9.48 9.03 2.52
C LYS A 199 -8.40 8.00 2.17
N PRO A 200 -7.30 7.95 2.92
CA PRO A 200 -6.25 6.97 2.67
C PRO A 200 -6.67 5.54 3.04
N ILE A 201 -6.13 4.55 2.33
CA ILE A 201 -6.12 3.14 2.76
C ILE A 201 -4.90 2.90 3.67
N CYS A 202 -5.01 1.94 4.58
CA CYS A 202 -3.86 1.49 5.36
C CYS A 202 -2.91 0.64 4.49
N LEU A 203 -1.61 0.72 4.77
CA LEU A 203 -0.64 -0.24 4.25
C LEU A 203 -0.66 -1.50 5.13
N PRO A 204 -0.41 -2.69 4.56
CA PRO A 204 -0.28 -3.92 5.33
C PRO A 204 0.92 -3.87 6.27
N TYR A 205 0.91 -4.72 7.30
CA TYR A 205 2.13 -4.94 8.09
C TYR A 205 3.17 -5.71 7.28
N PHE A 206 4.45 -5.54 7.63
CA PHE A 206 5.53 -6.20 6.90
C PHE A 206 5.50 -7.73 7.07
N ASP A 207 4.91 -8.22 8.17
CA ASP A 207 4.72 -9.63 8.51
C ASP A 207 3.26 -10.08 8.33
N GLU A 208 2.45 -9.29 7.63
CA GLU A 208 1.08 -9.67 7.32
C GLU A 208 1.06 -10.70 6.20
N GLU A 209 0.73 -11.94 6.56
CA GLU A 209 0.53 -13.03 5.61
C GLU A 209 -0.96 -13.27 5.38
N LEU A 210 -1.35 -13.32 4.11
CA LEU A 210 -2.70 -13.69 3.70
C LEU A 210 -2.75 -15.20 3.39
N VAL A 211 -3.80 -15.87 3.84
CA VAL A 211 -3.98 -17.30 3.61
C VAL A 211 -4.73 -17.51 2.29
N PRO A 212 -4.36 -18.49 1.45
CA PRO A 212 -5.14 -18.84 0.26
C PRO A 212 -6.63 -19.06 0.58
N GLY A 213 -7.51 -18.58 -0.29
CA GLY A 213 -8.96 -18.51 -0.06
C GLY A 213 -9.44 -17.26 0.70
N THR A 214 -8.54 -16.39 1.16
CA THR A 214 -8.94 -15.10 1.74
C THR A 214 -9.68 -14.26 0.70
N SER A 215 -10.90 -13.82 1.03
CA SER A 215 -11.66 -12.91 0.17
C SER A 215 -11.05 -11.51 0.16
N LEU A 216 -10.85 -10.97 -1.03
CA LEU A 216 -10.25 -9.67 -1.33
C LEU A 216 -11.18 -8.87 -2.23
N TRP A 217 -10.96 -7.56 -2.29
CA TRP A 217 -11.69 -6.65 -3.17
C TRP A 217 -10.76 -6.00 -4.17
N VAL A 218 -11.21 -5.93 -5.42
CA VAL A 218 -10.53 -5.17 -6.47
C VAL A 218 -11.48 -4.13 -7.05
N ILE A 219 -10.95 -2.92 -7.24
CA ILE A 219 -11.70 -1.74 -7.60
C ILE A 219 -11.00 -1.07 -8.78
N GLY A 220 -11.76 -0.71 -9.81
CA GLY A 220 -11.20 -0.18 -11.05
C GLY A 220 -12.27 0.28 -12.03
N SER A 221 -11.86 0.86 -13.15
CA SER A 221 -12.77 1.40 -14.17
C SER A 221 -12.84 0.49 -15.39
N VAL A 222 -12.95 -0.81 -15.16
CA VAL A 222 -12.92 -1.84 -16.22
C VAL A 222 -14.22 -2.64 -16.17
N SER A 223 -14.81 -2.89 -17.34
CA SER A 223 -16.05 -3.68 -17.49
C SER A 223 -15.76 -5.13 -17.92
N HIS A 224 -16.79 -5.98 -17.84
CA HIS A 224 -16.78 -7.43 -18.11
C HIS A 224 -16.27 -7.87 -19.51
N ALA A 225 -15.89 -6.93 -20.39
CA ALA A 225 -15.43 -7.18 -21.76
C ALA A 225 -14.11 -6.44 -22.10
N GLY A 226 -13.32 -6.06 -21.09
CA GLY A 226 -12.07 -5.30 -21.28
C GLY A 226 -12.27 -3.86 -21.75
N LYS A 227 -13.51 -3.40 -21.87
CA LYS A 227 -13.83 -1.99 -22.18
C LYS A 227 -13.76 -1.15 -20.92
N LEU A 228 -13.23 0.05 -21.06
CA LEU A 228 -13.23 1.05 -20.00
C LEU A 228 -14.69 1.37 -19.61
N SER A 229 -14.99 1.26 -18.31
CA SER A 229 -16.26 1.68 -17.74
C SER A 229 -16.16 3.13 -17.30
N GLU A 230 -17.16 3.93 -17.65
CA GLU A 230 -17.24 5.33 -17.19
C GLU A 230 -17.46 5.42 -15.67
N THR A 231 -18.18 4.45 -15.11
CA THR A 231 -18.43 4.32 -13.67
C THR A 231 -17.45 3.34 -13.04
N LEU A 232 -17.02 3.63 -11.82
CA LEU A 232 -16.16 2.78 -11.02
C LEU A 232 -16.84 1.44 -10.76
N GLN A 233 -16.07 0.37 -10.87
CA GLN A 233 -16.50 -1.00 -10.63
C GLN A 233 -15.75 -1.59 -9.44
N GLN A 234 -16.38 -2.55 -8.77
CA GLN A 234 -15.81 -3.35 -7.68
C GLN A 234 -16.07 -4.83 -7.95
N ALA A 235 -15.18 -5.70 -7.48
CA ALA A 235 -15.36 -7.14 -7.52
C ALA A 235 -14.71 -7.82 -6.31
N GLU A 236 -15.39 -8.83 -5.75
CA GLU A 236 -14.84 -9.75 -4.76
C GLU A 236 -14.08 -10.87 -5.47
N VAL A 237 -12.85 -11.14 -5.06
CA VAL A 237 -11.97 -12.22 -5.55
C VAL A 237 -11.38 -12.97 -4.36
N GLU A 238 -10.75 -14.11 -4.60
CA GLU A 238 -10.07 -14.87 -3.54
C GLU A 238 -8.59 -14.94 -3.81
N LEU A 239 -7.78 -14.92 -2.75
CA LEU A 239 -6.35 -15.18 -2.85
C LEU A 239 -6.14 -16.63 -3.36
N VAL A 240 -5.36 -16.77 -4.41
CA VAL A 240 -4.95 -18.06 -4.98
C VAL A 240 -3.51 -18.33 -4.57
N ASP A 241 -3.22 -19.56 -4.18
CA ASP A 241 -1.85 -19.93 -3.85
C ASP A 241 -0.93 -19.82 -5.08
N LYS A 242 0.31 -19.41 -4.84
CA LYS A 242 1.30 -19.12 -5.88
C LYS A 242 1.62 -20.35 -6.74
N GLU A 243 1.65 -21.54 -6.15
CA GLU A 243 1.98 -22.78 -6.86
C GLU A 243 0.88 -23.14 -7.86
N SER A 244 -0.38 -23.14 -7.43
CA SER A 244 -1.54 -23.34 -8.30
C SER A 244 -1.61 -22.29 -9.40
N CYS A 245 -1.37 -21.02 -9.07
CA CYS A 245 -1.41 -19.94 -10.06
C CYS A 245 -0.33 -20.10 -11.15
N ASN A 246 0.90 -20.46 -10.75
CA ASN A 246 1.98 -20.76 -11.68
C ASN A 246 1.73 -22.04 -12.48
N LEU A 247 1.12 -23.06 -11.89
CA LEU A 247 0.80 -24.30 -12.59
C LEU A 247 -0.31 -24.09 -13.64
N ALA A 248 -1.35 -23.33 -13.28
CA ALA A 248 -2.56 -23.22 -14.08
C ALA A 248 -2.45 -22.19 -15.22
N ALA A 249 -1.77 -21.06 -15.00
CA ALA A 249 -1.85 -19.92 -15.94
C ALA A 249 -0.52 -19.19 -16.18
N TYR A 250 0.37 -19.10 -15.19
CA TYR A 250 1.51 -18.18 -15.24
C TYR A 250 2.88 -18.85 -15.45
N HIS A 251 2.95 -20.18 -15.51
CA HIS A 251 4.15 -20.95 -15.86
C HIS A 251 5.44 -20.57 -15.10
N GLY A 252 5.32 -20.22 -13.81
CA GLY A 252 6.46 -19.86 -12.97
C GLY A 252 6.79 -18.35 -12.95
N GLU A 253 6.00 -17.51 -13.62
CA GLU A 253 6.24 -16.06 -13.65
C GLU A 253 5.82 -15.32 -12.35
N VAL A 254 4.95 -15.91 -11.53
CA VAL A 254 4.55 -15.31 -10.24
C VAL A 254 5.65 -15.56 -9.21
N THR A 255 6.28 -14.47 -8.75
CA THR A 255 7.41 -14.49 -7.80
C THR A 255 6.95 -14.26 -6.35
N GLU A 256 7.87 -14.35 -5.37
CA GLU A 256 7.58 -14.07 -3.95
C GLU A 256 7.12 -12.63 -3.67
N LYS A 257 7.28 -11.72 -4.63
CA LYS A 257 6.87 -10.31 -4.51
C LYS A 257 5.51 -10.05 -5.14
N MET A 258 4.83 -11.10 -5.61
CA MET A 258 3.55 -11.02 -6.31
C MET A 258 2.53 -11.89 -5.59
N LEU A 259 1.28 -11.48 -5.66
CA LEU A 259 0.13 -12.26 -5.19
C LEU A 259 -0.76 -12.56 -6.39
N CYS A 260 -1.41 -13.72 -6.34
CA CYS A 260 -2.39 -14.13 -7.33
C CYS A 260 -3.77 -14.12 -6.69
N ALA A 261 -4.77 -13.57 -7.37
CA ALA A 261 -6.13 -13.54 -6.88
C ALA A 261 -7.11 -13.66 -8.05
N GLY A 262 -8.23 -14.32 -7.82
CA GLY A 262 -9.26 -14.55 -8.83
C GLY A 262 -10.40 -15.40 -8.30
N LEU A 263 -11.32 -15.78 -9.17
CA LEU A 263 -12.36 -16.76 -8.88
C LEU A 263 -12.06 -18.07 -9.61
N ALA A 264 -12.24 -19.21 -8.94
CA ALA A 264 -11.98 -20.54 -9.52
C ALA A 264 -12.80 -20.82 -10.80
N GLN A 265 -13.99 -20.23 -10.90
CA GLN A 265 -14.89 -20.33 -12.06
C GLN A 265 -14.61 -19.30 -13.18
N GLY A 266 -13.62 -18.42 -13.00
CA GLY A 266 -13.34 -17.30 -13.90
C GLY A 266 -14.42 -16.21 -13.87
N GLY A 267 -14.42 -15.33 -14.88
CA GLY A 267 -15.44 -14.30 -15.09
C GLY A 267 -15.26 -12.99 -14.29
N VAL A 268 -14.34 -12.95 -13.32
CA VAL A 268 -13.96 -11.72 -12.61
C VAL A 268 -12.44 -11.62 -12.63
N ASP A 269 -11.93 -10.63 -13.34
CA ASP A 269 -10.50 -10.37 -13.50
C ASP A 269 -10.26 -8.85 -13.58
N THR A 270 -9.06 -8.42 -13.19
CA THR A 270 -8.56 -7.08 -13.48
C THR A 270 -8.19 -7.03 -14.96
N CYS A 271 -9.11 -6.67 -15.85
CA CYS A 271 -8.73 -6.65 -17.26
C CYS A 271 -7.69 -5.53 -17.52
N GLN A 272 -6.55 -5.94 -18.08
CA GLN A 272 -5.90 -5.31 -19.24
C GLN A 272 -4.96 -6.30 -19.90
#